data_AF-A0A177KKG2-F1
#
_entry.id   AF-A0A177KKG2-F1
#
_cell.length_a   1.000
_cell.length_b   1.000
_cell.length_c   1.000
_cell.angle_alpha   90.00
_cell.angle_beta   90.00
_cell.angle_gamma   90.00
#
_symmetry.space_group_name_H-M   'P 1'
#
loop_
_entity.id
_entity.type
_entity.pdbx_description
1 polymer ?
#
loop_
_entity_poly.entity_id
_entity_poly.type
_entity_poly.pdbx_seq_one_letter_code
_entity_poly.pdbx_strand_id
1 'polypeptide(L)'
;MINHQPETKLPFFYKPSLPLRLDIQFFADEDEQGGGNQSAAVGDEDNPQPAVGDEDNQQQQGQLSSTITLTEEELQKRLQSETDKRVTEAIKKREESLRKEMEEKIKIERKEAEELAKLTADERAKFESEKEKAQLQKEKDALEEERKAFQHERLFLETEKALTNESLDDRLAPFLIGEDAEKTYENIKIYKEIHQEAVQKEVNEILKGKKPLIGGKQNLSEIEQLESERQDALKRKDLATAVALKNKIHQLNKK
;
A
#
# COMPACT_ATOMS: atom_id res chain seq x y z
N MET A 1 -69.20 -1.53 -7.29
CA MET A 1 -68.95 -1.18 -8.70
C MET A 1 -69.02 0.33 -8.85
N ILE A 2 -67.88 1.02 -8.77
CA ILE A 2 -67.72 2.38 -9.31
C ILE A 2 -66.32 2.42 -9.91
N ASN A 3 -66.28 2.28 -11.23
CA ASN A 3 -65.16 2.65 -12.09
C ASN A 3 -65.10 4.18 -12.15
N HIS A 4 -63.94 4.79 -11.89
CA HIS A 4 -63.51 6.01 -12.56
C HIS A 4 -61.97 6.05 -12.60
N GLN A 5 -61.48 6.27 -13.81
CA GLN A 5 -60.09 6.20 -14.25
C GLN A 5 -59.20 7.37 -13.76
N PRO A 6 -57.87 7.26 -13.91
CA PRO A 6 -56.87 8.00 -13.13
C PRO A 6 -56.50 9.38 -13.66
N GLU A 7 -56.04 10.24 -12.74
CA GLU A 7 -55.54 11.59 -13.00
C GLU A 7 -54.24 11.61 -13.83
N THR A 8 -54.24 12.49 -14.82
CA THR A 8 -53.12 12.80 -15.71
C THR A 8 -52.17 13.80 -15.03
N LYS A 9 -51.02 13.34 -14.52
CA LYS A 9 -49.91 14.22 -14.13
C LYS A 9 -48.95 14.39 -15.31
N LEU A 10 -48.89 15.62 -15.80
CA LEU A 10 -48.02 16.09 -16.88
C LEU A 10 -46.53 15.84 -16.55
N PRO A 11 -45.70 15.49 -17.55
CA PRO A 11 -44.28 15.20 -17.32
C PRO A 11 -43.47 16.46 -17.03
N PHE A 12 -42.53 16.32 -16.09
CA PHE A 12 -41.56 17.30 -15.64
C PHE A 12 -40.82 17.98 -16.80
N PHE A 13 -40.77 19.30 -16.76
CA PHE A 13 -39.99 20.17 -17.63
C PHE A 13 -38.49 19.81 -17.58
N TYR A 14 -37.90 19.41 -18.72
CA TYR A 14 -36.44 19.32 -18.87
C TYR A 14 -35.87 20.70 -19.26
N LYS A 15 -34.96 21.22 -18.44
CA LYS A 15 -34.20 22.46 -18.72
C LYS A 15 -32.98 22.11 -19.59
N PRO A 16 -32.78 22.70 -20.78
CA PRO A 16 -31.52 22.54 -21.50
C PRO A 16 -30.45 23.46 -20.89
N SER A 17 -29.40 22.87 -20.30
CA SER A 17 -28.22 23.60 -19.84
C SER A 17 -27.15 23.67 -20.95
N LEU A 18 -27.01 24.89 -21.48
CA LEU A 18 -25.82 25.52 -22.10
C LEU A 18 -25.33 25.07 -23.50
N PRO A 19 -24.88 26.03 -24.34
CA PRO A 19 -24.42 25.78 -25.69
C PRO A 19 -22.98 25.24 -25.73
N LEU A 20 -22.74 24.27 -26.61
CA LEU A 20 -21.42 23.78 -26.97
C LEU A 20 -20.59 24.94 -27.55
N ARG A 21 -19.46 25.28 -26.92
CA ARG A 21 -18.44 26.12 -27.55
C ARG A 21 -17.69 25.24 -28.55
N LEU A 22 -17.86 25.51 -29.85
CA LEU A 22 -16.96 24.97 -30.86
C LEU A 22 -15.66 25.77 -30.81
N ASP A 23 -14.54 25.09 -30.61
CA ASP A 23 -13.21 25.69 -30.75
C ASP A 23 -12.83 25.76 -32.23
N ILE A 24 -13.17 26.89 -32.86
CA ILE A 24 -12.89 27.19 -34.27
C ILE A 24 -11.38 27.48 -34.51
N GLN A 25 -10.59 27.54 -33.44
CA GLN A 25 -9.15 27.86 -33.49
C GLN A 25 -8.26 26.75 -34.06
N PHE A 26 -8.79 25.57 -34.38
CA PHE A 26 -7.99 24.50 -35.00
C PHE A 26 -7.87 24.64 -36.53
N PHE A 27 -8.56 25.61 -37.15
CA PHE A 27 -8.62 25.76 -38.61
C PHE A 27 -8.13 27.10 -39.14
N ALA A 28 -7.54 27.96 -38.31
CA ALA A 28 -7.28 29.34 -38.69
C ALA A 28 -5.89 29.85 -38.33
N ASP A 29 -4.84 29.09 -38.67
CA ASP A 29 -3.49 29.66 -38.83
C ASP A 29 -2.70 28.85 -39.88
N GLU A 30 -2.99 29.13 -41.16
CA GLU A 30 -1.96 29.15 -42.21
C GLU A 30 -1.34 30.55 -42.16
N ASP A 31 -0.05 30.66 -41.79
CA ASP A 31 0.98 31.15 -42.71
C ASP A 31 2.35 31.43 -42.04
N GLU A 32 3.38 30.94 -42.73
CA GLU A 32 4.75 31.46 -42.85
C GLU A 32 5.86 31.19 -41.80
N GLN A 33 6.72 30.25 -42.22
CA GLN A 33 8.17 30.39 -42.47
C GLN A 33 9.23 29.99 -41.41
N GLY A 34 9.88 28.86 -41.73
CA GLY A 34 11.34 28.67 -41.74
C GLY A 34 11.98 28.21 -40.43
N GLY A 35 12.73 27.10 -40.33
CA GLY A 35 13.27 26.12 -41.27
C GLY A 35 14.34 25.28 -40.53
N GLY A 36 14.79 24.17 -41.13
CA GLY A 36 16.10 23.56 -40.76
C GLY A 36 16.15 22.10 -40.30
N ASN A 37 15.74 21.19 -41.18
CA ASN A 37 16.36 19.92 -41.60
C ASN A 37 17.53 19.27 -40.78
N GLN A 38 17.42 17.94 -40.56
CA GLN A 38 18.40 16.86 -40.90
C GLN A 38 17.80 15.50 -40.45
N SER A 39 17.30 14.59 -41.29
CA SER A 39 17.90 13.75 -42.36
C SER A 39 18.64 12.48 -41.86
N ALA A 40 18.04 11.30 -42.09
CA ALA A 40 18.64 10.01 -42.54
C ALA A 40 17.54 8.91 -42.51
N ALA A 41 16.89 8.47 -43.60
CA ALA A 41 17.31 7.88 -44.89
C ALA A 41 17.35 6.33 -44.88
N VAL A 42 16.35 5.69 -45.50
CA VAL A 42 16.36 4.45 -46.33
C VAL A 42 15.06 4.54 -47.19
N GLY A 43 15.07 4.80 -48.51
CA GLY A 43 15.27 3.85 -49.62
C GLY A 43 14.08 2.89 -49.74
N ASP A 44 13.20 2.86 -50.75
CA ASP A 44 13.35 2.98 -52.21
C ASP A 44 11.94 3.25 -52.80
N GLU A 45 11.82 4.18 -53.76
CA GLU A 45 10.59 4.58 -54.44
C GLU A 45 10.52 3.94 -55.84
N ASP A 46 9.35 3.43 -56.22
CA ASP A 46 8.99 3.18 -57.62
C ASP A 46 7.66 3.89 -57.90
N ASN A 47 7.74 5.07 -58.52
CA ASN A 47 6.60 5.82 -59.04
C ASN A 47 6.88 6.20 -60.51
N PRO A 48 6.02 5.83 -61.47
CA PRO A 48 6.25 6.13 -62.88
C PRO A 48 5.56 7.43 -63.29
N GLN A 49 6.28 8.36 -63.93
CA GLN A 49 5.72 9.32 -64.90
C GLN A 49 6.82 10.07 -65.70
N PRO A 50 6.48 10.82 -66.79
CA PRO A 50 6.55 10.42 -68.20
C PRO A 50 7.59 11.20 -69.03
N ALA A 51 7.88 10.80 -70.27
CA ALA A 51 8.23 11.73 -71.37
C ALA A 51 8.18 11.05 -72.75
N VAL A 52 7.86 11.88 -73.74
CA VAL A 52 7.53 11.66 -75.14
C VAL A 52 8.74 11.68 -76.09
N GLY A 53 8.53 11.15 -77.31
CA GLY A 53 9.28 11.42 -78.56
C GLY A 53 10.14 10.25 -79.05
N ASP A 54 10.16 9.84 -80.31
CA ASP A 54 9.43 10.23 -81.52
C ASP A 54 9.64 9.13 -82.59
N GLU A 55 8.73 9.07 -83.56
CA GLU A 55 8.90 8.60 -84.97
C GLU A 55 9.46 7.18 -85.26
N ASP A 56 8.64 6.32 -85.90
CA ASP A 56 8.72 6.18 -87.36
C ASP A 56 7.50 5.43 -87.94
N ASN A 57 7.22 5.84 -89.16
CA ASN A 57 6.09 5.62 -90.03
C ASN A 57 6.20 4.27 -90.75
N GLN A 58 5.10 3.51 -90.81
CA GLN A 58 4.76 2.82 -92.06
C GLN A 58 3.27 2.49 -92.16
N GLN A 59 2.70 3.09 -93.19
CA GLN A 59 1.36 2.91 -93.72
C GLN A 59 1.07 1.44 -94.06
N GLN A 60 -0.17 1.01 -93.82
CA GLN A 60 -0.90 0.24 -94.81
C GLN A 60 -2.41 0.51 -94.67
N GLN A 61 -2.94 1.12 -95.73
CA GLN A 61 -4.34 1.42 -95.99
C GLN A 61 -5.14 0.15 -96.29
N GLY A 62 -6.44 0.23 -96.00
CA GLY A 62 -7.48 -0.72 -96.41
C GLY A 62 -8.07 -1.40 -95.16
N GLN A 63 -9.35 -1.26 -94.82
CA GLN A 63 -10.50 -1.05 -95.69
C GLN A 63 -11.74 -0.74 -94.82
N LEU A 64 -12.62 0.13 -95.34
CA LEU A 64 -14.04 0.32 -94.99
C LEU A 64 -14.38 1.14 -93.74
N SER A 65 -14.20 2.46 -93.86
CA SER A 65 -15.22 3.38 -93.38
C SER A 65 -16.51 3.10 -94.16
N SER A 66 -17.38 2.26 -93.61
CA SER A 66 -18.79 2.33 -93.96
C SER A 66 -19.30 3.67 -93.45
N THR A 67 -19.43 4.65 -94.35
CA THR A 67 -20.32 5.77 -94.10
C THR A 67 -21.71 5.18 -93.95
N ILE A 68 -22.10 4.85 -92.72
CA ILE A 68 -23.48 4.56 -92.39
C ILE A 68 -24.17 5.92 -92.50
N THR A 69 -24.86 6.15 -93.61
CA THR A 69 -25.80 7.26 -93.75
C THR A 69 -27.00 6.96 -92.87
N LEU A 70 -26.79 7.10 -91.56
CA LEU A 70 -27.83 7.06 -90.56
C LEU A 70 -28.46 8.45 -90.53
N THR A 71 -29.78 8.55 -90.57
CA THR A 71 -30.46 9.83 -90.35
C THR A 71 -30.04 10.40 -89.01
N GLU A 72 -29.96 11.74 -88.90
CA GLU A 72 -29.46 12.45 -87.71
C GLU A 72 -30.12 11.98 -86.40
N GLU A 73 -31.40 11.58 -86.48
CA GLU A 73 -32.19 11.01 -85.38
C GLU A 73 -31.71 9.63 -84.90
N GLU A 74 -31.32 8.72 -85.80
CA GLU A 74 -30.87 7.39 -85.42
C GLU A 74 -29.46 7.42 -84.81
N LEU A 75 -28.62 8.39 -85.21
CA LEU A 75 -27.30 8.62 -84.63
C LEU A 75 -27.43 9.18 -83.21
N GLN A 76 -28.31 10.16 -83.00
CA GLN A 76 -28.63 10.68 -81.66
C GLN A 76 -29.18 9.58 -80.75
N LYS A 77 -30.08 8.72 -81.25
CA LYS A 77 -30.65 7.62 -80.46
C LYS A 77 -29.60 6.58 -80.04
N ARG A 78 -28.67 6.23 -80.93
CA ARG A 78 -27.53 5.36 -80.61
C ARG A 78 -26.62 6.01 -79.57
N LEU A 79 -26.29 7.29 -79.74
CA LEU A 79 -25.44 8.03 -78.81
C LEU A 79 -26.07 8.15 -77.42
N GLN A 80 -27.37 8.48 -77.34
CA GLN A 80 -28.14 8.51 -76.10
C GLN A 80 -28.15 7.14 -75.40
N SER A 81 -28.36 6.06 -76.15
CA SER A 81 -28.35 4.71 -75.58
C SER A 81 -26.99 4.31 -75.02
N GLU A 82 -25.88 4.76 -75.63
CA GLU A 82 -24.53 4.50 -75.16
C GLU A 82 -24.17 5.40 -73.96
N THR A 83 -24.64 6.65 -73.93
CA THR A 83 -24.45 7.53 -72.77
C THR A 83 -25.25 7.06 -71.56
N ASP A 84 -26.49 6.62 -71.74
CA ASP A 84 -27.33 6.10 -70.66
C ASP A 84 -26.74 4.81 -70.07
N LYS A 85 -26.18 3.93 -70.91
CA LYS A 85 -25.42 2.76 -70.44
C LYS A 85 -24.21 3.17 -69.60
N ARG A 86 -23.38 4.10 -70.10
CA ARG A 86 -22.20 4.56 -69.33
C ARG A 86 -22.58 5.26 -68.03
N VAL A 87 -23.65 6.05 -68.02
CA VAL A 87 -24.15 6.73 -66.82
C VAL A 87 -24.69 5.73 -65.82
N THR A 88 -25.48 4.74 -66.25
CA THR A 88 -26.00 3.70 -65.35
C THR A 88 -24.89 2.80 -64.81
N GLU A 89 -23.87 2.48 -65.60
CA GLU A 89 -22.68 1.75 -65.14
C GLU A 89 -21.87 2.58 -64.13
N ALA A 90 -21.69 3.88 -64.37
CA ALA A 90 -21.01 4.78 -63.44
C ALA A 90 -21.78 4.94 -62.12
N ILE A 91 -23.11 5.05 -62.17
CA ILE A 91 -23.98 5.11 -60.99
C ILE A 91 -23.88 3.80 -60.21
N LYS A 92 -24.01 2.64 -60.87
CA LYS A 92 -23.88 1.33 -60.22
C LYS A 92 -22.52 1.18 -59.54
N LYS A 93 -21.43 1.56 -60.22
CA LYS A 93 -20.08 1.51 -59.65
C LYS A 93 -19.94 2.43 -58.44
N ARG A 94 -20.53 3.62 -58.49
CA ARG A 94 -20.54 4.58 -57.37
C ARG A 94 -21.40 4.09 -56.21
N GLU A 95 -22.53 3.46 -56.46
CA GLU A 95 -23.37 2.85 -55.43
C GLU A 95 -22.66 1.66 -54.78
N GLU A 96 -21.97 0.82 -55.55
CA GLU A 96 -21.19 -0.29 -55.03
C GLU A 96 -20.01 0.19 -54.17
N SER A 97 -19.28 1.24 -54.59
CA SER A 97 -18.22 1.82 -53.76
C SER A 97 -18.80 2.41 -52.48
N LEU A 98 -19.92 3.14 -52.56
CA LEU A 98 -20.55 3.73 -51.38
C LEU A 98 -21.07 2.66 -50.41
N ARG A 99 -21.65 1.57 -50.92
CA ARG A 99 -22.09 0.44 -50.11
C ARG A 99 -20.92 -0.22 -49.39
N LYS A 100 -19.80 -0.45 -50.09
CA LYS A 100 -18.58 -1.01 -49.49
C LYS A 100 -18.01 -0.10 -48.40
N GLU A 101 -17.89 1.20 -48.68
CA GLU A 101 -17.41 2.18 -47.70
C GLU A 101 -18.32 2.26 -46.46
N MET A 102 -19.64 2.23 -46.64
CA MET A 102 -20.57 2.20 -45.51
C MET A 102 -20.46 0.90 -44.71
N GLU A 103 -20.31 -0.24 -45.38
CA GLU A 103 -20.16 -1.53 -44.70
C GLU A 103 -18.83 -1.63 -43.94
N GLU A 104 -17.75 -1.07 -44.49
CA GLU A 104 -16.46 -0.95 -43.81
C GLU A 104 -16.54 -0.03 -42.60
N LYS A 105 -17.17 1.15 -42.73
CA LYS A 105 -17.39 2.06 -41.59
C LYS A 105 -18.20 1.39 -40.48
N ILE A 106 -19.30 0.70 -40.82
CA ILE A 106 -20.10 -0.04 -39.84
C ILE A 106 -19.27 -1.15 -39.17
N LYS A 107 -18.40 -1.84 -39.91
CA LYS A 107 -17.52 -2.88 -39.33
C LYS A 107 -16.47 -2.28 -38.39
N ILE A 108 -15.87 -1.14 -38.75
CA ILE A 108 -14.89 -0.44 -37.92
C ILE A 108 -15.57 0.06 -36.64
N GLU A 109 -16.70 0.76 -36.77
CA GLU A 109 -17.44 1.34 -35.66
C GLU A 109 -17.96 0.26 -34.70
N ARG A 110 -18.37 -0.91 -35.21
CA ARG A 110 -18.75 -2.05 -34.37
C ARG A 110 -17.55 -2.67 -33.66
N LYS A 111 -16.40 -2.80 -34.33
CA LYS A 111 -15.18 -3.33 -33.71
C LYS A 111 -14.66 -2.41 -32.61
N GLU A 112 -14.60 -1.11 -32.87
CA GLU A 112 -14.18 -0.11 -31.89
C GLU A 112 -15.15 -0.06 -30.70
N ALA A 113 -16.46 -0.11 -30.94
CA ALA A 113 -17.46 -0.15 -29.88
C ALA A 113 -17.36 -1.44 -29.04
N GLU A 114 -17.12 -2.59 -29.66
CA GLU A 114 -16.92 -3.86 -28.96
C GLU A 114 -15.61 -3.90 -28.16
N GLU A 115 -14.54 -3.31 -28.71
CA GLU A 115 -13.24 -3.21 -28.04
C GLU A 115 -13.29 -2.23 -26.86
N LEU A 116 -13.93 -1.07 -27.03
CA LEU A 116 -14.22 -0.12 -25.94
C LEU A 116 -15.10 -0.74 -24.86
N ALA A 117 -16.15 -1.48 -25.24
CA ALA A 117 -17.01 -2.16 -24.28
C ALA A 117 -16.28 -3.28 -23.52
N LYS A 118 -15.39 -4.03 -24.18
CA LYS A 118 -14.55 -5.04 -23.51
C LYS A 118 -13.52 -4.43 -22.58
N LEU A 119 -12.79 -3.40 -23.01
CA LEU A 119 -11.83 -2.69 -22.17
C LEU A 119 -12.49 -2.13 -20.91
N THR A 120 -13.65 -1.49 -21.06
CA THR A 120 -14.38 -0.94 -19.90
C THR A 120 -14.96 -2.01 -18.97
N ALA A 121 -15.34 -3.18 -19.49
CA ALA A 121 -15.78 -4.32 -18.68
C ALA A 121 -14.61 -4.96 -17.92
N ASP A 122 -13.47 -5.16 -18.58
CA ASP A 122 -12.28 -5.77 -17.99
C ASP A 122 -11.61 -4.85 -16.95
N GLU A 123 -11.58 -3.55 -17.18
CA GLU A 123 -11.09 -2.56 -16.21
C GLU A 123 -11.98 -2.50 -14.97
N ARG A 124 -13.31 -2.54 -15.14
CA ARG A 124 -14.25 -2.63 -14.01
C ARG A 124 -14.07 -3.92 -13.23
N ALA A 125 -13.95 -5.06 -13.91
CA ALA A 125 -13.74 -6.35 -13.26
C ALA A 125 -12.41 -6.39 -12.48
N LYS A 126 -11.34 -5.80 -13.03
CA LYS A 126 -10.05 -5.67 -12.33
C LYS A 126 -10.15 -4.76 -11.11
N PHE A 127 -10.79 -3.60 -11.26
CA PHE A 127 -10.97 -2.66 -10.15
C PHE A 127 -11.83 -3.25 -9.03
N GLU A 128 -12.92 -3.93 -9.36
CA GLU A 128 -13.77 -4.63 -8.39
C GLU A 128 -13.00 -5.75 -7.69
N SER A 129 -12.26 -6.57 -8.44
CA SER A 129 -11.44 -7.64 -7.86
C SER A 129 -10.33 -7.10 -6.96
N GLU A 130 -9.65 -6.02 -7.37
CA GLU A 130 -8.60 -5.39 -6.57
C GLU A 130 -9.17 -4.76 -5.30
N LYS A 131 -10.32 -4.10 -5.39
CA LYS A 131 -11.03 -3.54 -4.25
C LYS A 131 -11.47 -4.62 -3.27
N GLU A 132 -12.01 -5.73 -3.78
CA GLU A 132 -12.42 -6.88 -2.96
C GLU A 132 -11.20 -7.52 -2.29
N LYS A 133 -10.09 -7.73 -3.01
CA LYS A 133 -8.84 -8.23 -2.43
C LYS A 133 -8.29 -7.29 -1.36
N ALA A 134 -8.32 -5.99 -1.60
CA ALA A 134 -7.86 -5.00 -0.64
C ALA A 134 -8.76 -4.97 0.62
N GLN A 135 -10.07 -5.13 0.47
CA GLN A 135 -11.00 -5.25 1.60
C GLN A 135 -10.76 -6.54 2.39
N LEU A 136 -10.65 -7.67 1.70
CA LEU A 136 -10.39 -8.96 2.32
C LEU A 136 -9.03 -9.00 3.03
N GLN A 137 -8.01 -8.33 2.48
CA GLN A 137 -6.72 -8.21 3.14
C GLN A 137 -6.83 -7.35 4.41
N LYS A 138 -7.51 -6.19 4.34
CA LYS A 138 -7.75 -5.35 5.52
C LYS A 138 -8.52 -6.08 6.62
N GLU A 139 -9.53 -6.86 6.25
CA GLU A 139 -10.30 -7.67 7.19
C GLU A 139 -9.44 -8.76 7.84
N LYS A 140 -8.57 -9.41 7.06
CA LYS A 140 -7.61 -10.39 7.58
C LYS A 140 -6.61 -9.75 8.54
N ASP A 141 -6.05 -8.62 8.17
CA ASP A 141 -5.06 -7.92 8.99
C ASP A 141 -5.72 -7.47 10.32
N ALA A 142 -6.92 -6.90 10.25
CA ALA A 142 -7.69 -6.52 11.44
C ALA A 142 -8.02 -7.73 12.34
N LEU A 143 -8.41 -8.86 11.76
CA LEU A 143 -8.70 -10.08 12.51
C LEU A 143 -7.41 -10.64 13.14
N GLU A 144 -6.28 -10.59 12.44
CA GLU A 144 -5.00 -11.04 12.98
C GLU A 144 -4.54 -10.17 14.15
N GLU A 145 -4.71 -8.85 14.05
CA GLU A 145 -4.47 -7.90 15.14
C GLU A 145 -5.38 -8.17 16.34
N GLU A 146 -6.68 -8.35 16.11
CA GLU A 146 -7.65 -8.70 17.17
C GLU A 146 -7.29 -10.03 17.82
N ARG A 147 -6.92 -11.03 17.02
CA ARG A 147 -6.50 -12.35 17.52
C ARG A 147 -5.20 -12.27 18.32
N LYS A 148 -4.26 -11.42 17.94
CA LYS A 148 -3.01 -11.18 18.70
C LYS A 148 -3.32 -10.47 20.01
N ALA A 149 -4.14 -9.42 19.97
CA ALA A 149 -4.58 -8.69 21.16
C ALA A 149 -5.32 -9.62 22.14
N PHE A 150 -6.25 -10.43 21.65
CA PHE A 150 -6.98 -11.39 22.47
C PHE A 150 -6.08 -12.47 23.07
N GLN A 151 -5.10 -12.98 22.31
CA GLN A 151 -4.12 -13.93 22.84
C GLN A 151 -3.25 -13.30 23.94
N HIS A 152 -2.80 -12.06 23.72
CA HIS A 152 -2.02 -11.31 24.70
C HIS A 152 -2.84 -11.03 25.97
N GLU A 153 -4.09 -10.59 25.84
CA GLU A 153 -4.99 -10.35 26.96
C GLU A 153 -5.29 -11.65 27.73
N ARG A 154 -5.56 -12.75 27.02
CA ARG A 154 -5.74 -14.06 27.65
C ARG A 154 -4.49 -14.48 28.44
N LEU A 155 -3.31 -14.32 27.85
CA LEU A 155 -2.04 -14.62 28.52
C LEU A 155 -1.83 -13.71 29.73
N PHE A 156 -2.20 -12.43 29.63
CA PHE A 156 -2.15 -11.46 30.73
C PHE A 156 -3.02 -11.89 31.91
N LEU A 157 -4.28 -12.25 31.65
CA LEU A 157 -5.19 -12.75 32.70
C LEU A 157 -4.70 -14.05 33.34
N GLU A 158 -4.09 -14.95 32.55
CA GLU A 158 -3.49 -16.17 33.08
C GLU A 158 -2.28 -15.86 33.97
N THR A 159 -1.44 -14.92 33.54
CA THR A 159 -0.29 -14.41 34.29
C THR A 159 -0.72 -13.77 35.61
N GLU A 160 -1.75 -12.92 35.58
CA GLU A 160 -2.32 -12.28 36.77
C GLU A 160 -2.81 -13.31 37.81
N LYS A 161 -3.50 -14.36 37.33
CA LYS A 161 -3.93 -15.47 38.17
C LYS A 161 -2.74 -16.25 38.74
N ALA A 162 -1.74 -16.53 37.91
CA ALA A 162 -0.52 -17.22 38.34
C ALA A 162 0.23 -16.42 39.41
N LEU A 163 0.35 -15.10 39.24
CA LEU A 163 0.97 -14.20 40.22
C LEU A 163 0.21 -14.17 41.54
N THR A 164 -1.11 -14.08 41.49
CA THR A 164 -1.96 -14.10 42.69
C THR A 164 -1.81 -15.42 43.45
N ASN A 165 -1.77 -16.56 42.74
CA ASN A 165 -1.53 -17.87 43.35
C ASN A 165 -0.15 -17.96 44.02
N GLU A 166 0.86 -17.34 43.44
CA GLU A 166 2.22 -17.28 43.98
C GLU A 166 2.42 -16.20 45.06
N SER A 167 1.33 -15.51 45.46
CA SER A 167 1.34 -14.39 46.42
C SER A 167 2.21 -13.20 45.99
N LEU A 168 2.30 -12.97 44.68
CA LEU A 168 2.96 -11.82 44.06
C LEU A 168 1.92 -10.79 43.60
N ASP A 169 2.34 -9.53 43.52
CA ASP A 169 1.48 -8.40 43.13
C ASP A 169 1.09 -8.49 41.65
N ASP A 170 -0.19 -8.27 41.34
CA ASP A 170 -0.79 -8.31 40.00
C ASP A 170 -0.20 -7.25 39.06
N ARG A 171 0.28 -6.14 39.63
CA ARG A 171 0.97 -5.06 38.89
C ARG A 171 2.27 -5.50 38.22
N LEU A 172 2.79 -6.67 38.56
CA LEU A 172 3.98 -7.26 37.94
C LEU A 172 3.66 -8.04 36.65
N ALA A 173 2.39 -8.34 36.37
CA ALA A 173 1.95 -9.04 35.16
C ALA A 173 2.53 -8.46 33.85
N PRO A 174 2.50 -7.13 33.58
CA PRO A 174 3.03 -6.59 32.34
C PRO A 174 4.55 -6.70 32.20
N PHE A 175 5.28 -6.93 33.30
CA PHE A 175 6.74 -7.08 33.29
C PHE A 175 7.20 -8.53 33.18
N LEU A 176 6.35 -9.47 33.62
CA LEU A 176 6.68 -10.90 33.67
C LEU A 176 6.11 -11.68 32.48
N ILE A 177 5.16 -11.10 31.75
CA ILE A 177 4.60 -11.69 30.54
C ILE A 177 5.66 -11.84 29.45
N GLY A 178 5.87 -13.08 29.00
CA GLY A 178 6.78 -13.44 27.93
C GLY A 178 6.06 -13.70 26.61
N GLU A 179 6.80 -14.14 25.59
CA GLU A 179 6.25 -14.53 24.28
C GLU A 179 5.26 -15.71 24.38
N ASP A 180 5.47 -16.58 25.37
CA ASP A 180 4.68 -17.78 25.60
C ASP A 180 4.31 -17.92 27.08
N ALA A 181 3.31 -18.77 27.35
CA ALA A 181 2.92 -19.16 28.71
C ALA A 181 4.12 -19.73 29.49
N GLU A 182 4.89 -20.64 28.90
CA GLU A 182 6.05 -21.28 29.56
C GLU A 182 7.10 -20.25 30.00
N LYS A 183 7.51 -19.36 29.09
CA LYS A 183 8.46 -18.27 29.41
C LYS A 183 7.91 -17.35 30.49
N THR A 184 6.61 -17.09 30.49
CA THR A 184 5.96 -16.29 31.53
C THR A 184 6.07 -16.97 32.90
N TYR A 185 5.80 -18.27 32.99
CA TYR A 185 5.99 -19.03 34.23
C TYR A 185 7.45 -19.07 34.71
N GLU A 186 8.40 -19.22 33.78
CA GLU A 186 9.84 -19.15 34.10
C GLU A 186 10.24 -17.78 34.65
N ASN A 187 9.78 -16.70 34.02
CA ASN A 187 10.01 -15.33 34.48
C ASN A 187 9.45 -15.11 35.89
N ILE A 188 8.23 -15.58 36.16
CA ILE A 188 7.61 -15.50 37.50
C ILE A 188 8.47 -16.23 38.53
N LYS A 189 8.94 -17.44 38.21
CA LYS A 189 9.76 -18.24 39.12
C LYS A 189 11.10 -17.56 39.45
N ILE A 190 11.80 -17.07 38.42
CA ILE A 190 13.08 -16.37 38.58
C ILE A 190 12.87 -15.10 39.42
N TYR A 191 11.83 -14.32 39.11
CA TYR A 191 11.50 -13.12 39.87
C TYR A 191 11.23 -13.44 41.34
N LYS A 192 10.46 -14.50 41.62
CA LYS A 192 10.16 -14.94 42.98
C LYS A 192 11.42 -15.27 43.77
N GLU A 193 12.36 -16.01 43.19
CA GLU A 193 13.63 -16.37 43.84
C GLU A 193 14.47 -15.11 44.18
N ILE A 194 14.63 -14.20 43.21
CA ILE A 194 15.40 -12.96 43.40
C ILE A 194 14.73 -12.05 44.44
N HIS A 195 13.40 -11.92 44.38
CA HIS A 195 12.66 -11.09 45.33
C HIS A 195 12.76 -11.63 46.75
N GLN A 196 12.61 -12.95 46.94
CA GLN A 196 12.79 -13.58 48.25
C GLN A 196 14.21 -13.41 48.77
N GLU A 197 15.24 -13.54 47.94
CA GLU A 197 16.62 -13.31 48.35
C GLU A 197 16.86 -11.85 48.74
N ALA A 198 16.34 -10.89 47.99
CA ALA A 198 16.46 -9.47 48.28
C ALA A 198 15.76 -9.10 49.59
N VAL A 199 14.50 -9.54 49.78
CA VAL A 199 13.75 -9.35 51.02
C VAL A 199 14.45 -10.02 52.19
N GLN A 200 14.97 -11.25 52.02
CA GLN A 200 15.71 -11.93 53.09
C GLN A 200 16.98 -11.17 53.47
N LYS A 201 17.72 -10.62 52.49
CA LYS A 201 18.89 -9.79 52.76
C LYS A 201 18.51 -8.52 53.52
N GLU A 202 17.47 -7.82 53.08
CA GLU A 202 16.98 -6.61 53.76
C GLU A 202 16.48 -6.90 55.18
N VAL A 203 15.67 -7.94 55.35
CA VAL A 203 15.19 -8.40 56.66
C VAL A 203 16.38 -8.83 57.53
N ASN A 204 17.38 -9.51 56.99
CA ASN A 204 18.59 -9.85 57.74
C ASN A 204 19.38 -8.60 58.16
N GLU A 205 19.47 -7.56 57.32
CA GLU A 205 20.11 -6.29 57.71
C GLU A 205 19.30 -5.55 58.79
N ILE A 206 17.97 -5.56 58.69
CA ILE A 206 17.08 -5.00 59.72
C ILE A 206 17.20 -5.80 61.03
N LEU A 207 17.21 -7.13 60.97
CA LEU A 207 17.33 -8.04 62.13
C LEU A 207 18.71 -8.01 62.76
N LYS A 208 19.78 -7.81 61.97
CA LYS A 208 21.12 -7.48 62.50
C LYS A 208 21.09 -6.20 63.33
N GLY A 209 20.04 -5.38 63.16
CA GLY A 209 19.73 -4.21 63.95
C GLY A 209 20.64 -3.04 63.57
N LYS A 210 20.14 -1.82 63.81
CA LYS A 210 21.04 -0.72 64.14
C LYS A 210 21.87 -1.21 65.33
N LYS A 211 23.14 -1.56 65.08
CA LYS A 211 24.11 -1.79 66.14
C LYS A 211 23.91 -0.65 67.14
N PRO A 212 23.61 -0.91 68.42
CA PRO A 212 23.56 0.17 69.39
C PRO A 212 24.85 0.96 69.22
N LEU A 213 24.70 2.25 68.93
CA LEU A 213 25.83 3.15 68.75
C LEU A 213 26.71 2.92 69.97
N ILE A 214 27.91 2.41 69.75
CA ILE A 214 28.86 2.10 70.83
C ILE A 214 29.14 3.43 71.53
N GLY A 215 28.41 3.60 72.62
CA GLY A 215 28.55 4.60 73.64
C GLY A 215 28.29 3.89 74.96
N GLY A 216 29.22 2.99 75.32
CA GLY A 216 29.30 2.41 76.66
C GLY A 216 29.14 0.90 76.73
N LYS A 217 30.28 0.22 76.87
CA LYS A 217 30.41 -1.06 77.59
C LYS A 217 29.73 -2.25 76.93
N GLN A 218 30.32 -2.74 75.84
CA GLN A 218 30.08 -4.11 75.41
C GLN A 218 30.56 -5.08 76.50
N ASN A 219 29.85 -6.21 76.61
CA ASN A 219 30.06 -7.30 77.56
C ASN A 219 31.44 -7.98 77.38
N LEU A 220 32.50 -7.25 77.69
CA LEU A 220 33.84 -7.79 77.91
C LEU A 220 33.79 -8.59 79.21
N SER A 221 34.50 -9.72 79.27
CA SER A 221 34.65 -10.43 80.55
C SER A 221 35.18 -9.46 81.61
N GLU A 222 34.83 -9.64 82.89
CA GLU A 222 35.26 -8.71 83.95
C GLU A 222 36.78 -8.47 83.94
N ILE A 223 37.55 -9.50 83.56
CA ILE A 223 39.00 -9.44 83.37
C ILE A 223 39.39 -8.52 82.22
N GLU A 224 38.76 -8.68 81.05
CA GLU A 224 39.08 -7.91 79.86
C GLU A 224 38.69 -6.42 80.00
N GLN A 225 37.63 -6.13 80.77
CA GLN A 225 37.28 -4.75 81.17
C GLN A 225 38.38 -4.13 82.03
N LEU A 226 38.85 -4.86 83.05
CA LEU A 226 39.91 -4.39 83.94
C LEU A 226 41.25 -4.23 83.20
N GLU A 227 41.53 -5.07 82.20
CA GLU A 227 42.73 -4.94 81.38
C GLU A 227 42.68 -3.70 80.49
N SER A 228 41.53 -3.42 79.86
CA SER A 228 41.34 -2.18 79.10
C SER A 228 41.50 -0.95 79.99
N GLU A 229 40.89 -0.95 81.18
CA GLU A 229 41.00 0.16 82.13
C GLU A 229 42.44 0.34 82.63
N ARG A 230 43.18 -0.76 82.84
CA ARG A 230 44.60 -0.71 83.18
C ARG A 230 45.44 -0.11 82.06
N GLN A 231 45.16 -0.45 80.81
CA GLN A 231 45.85 0.15 79.66
C GLN A 231 45.57 1.65 79.55
N ASP A 232 44.34 2.07 79.82
CA ASP A 232 44.00 3.50 79.82
C ASP A 232 44.63 4.25 80.99
N ALA A 233 44.73 3.65 82.18
CA ALA A 233 45.49 4.19 83.30
C ALA A 233 46.98 4.36 82.97
N LEU A 234 47.58 3.39 82.25
CA LEU A 234 48.96 3.50 81.74
C LEU A 234 49.13 4.64 80.72
N LYS A 235 48.19 4.80 79.79
CA LYS A 235 48.20 5.92 78.83
C LYS A 235 48.11 7.27 79.55
N ARG A 236 47.32 7.32 80.63
CA ARG A 236 47.19 8.50 81.51
C ARG A 236 48.38 8.67 82.48
N LYS A 237 49.39 7.78 82.43
CA LYS A 237 50.57 7.74 83.32
C LYS A 237 50.23 7.59 84.81
N ASP A 238 49.03 7.10 85.13
CA ASP A 238 48.64 6.80 86.51
C ASP A 238 49.06 5.38 86.88
N LEU A 239 50.30 5.26 87.35
CA LEU A 239 50.90 3.98 87.70
C LEU A 239 50.25 3.36 88.94
N ALA A 240 49.75 4.17 89.88
CA ALA A 240 49.13 3.68 91.11
C ALA A 240 47.84 2.91 90.78
N THR A 241 46.99 3.51 89.94
CA THR A 241 45.73 2.89 89.51
C THR A 241 46.00 1.67 88.61
N ALA A 242 47.01 1.73 87.73
CA ALA A 242 47.39 0.59 86.90
C ALA A 242 47.90 -0.63 87.71
N VAL A 243 48.64 -0.40 88.79
CA VAL A 243 49.12 -1.49 89.68
C VAL A 243 47.96 -2.10 90.47
N ALA A 244 47.02 -1.29 90.97
CA ALA A 244 45.83 -1.77 91.67
C ALA A 244 44.97 -2.66 90.77
N LEU A 245 44.72 -2.21 89.53
CA LEU A 245 43.97 -2.98 88.53
C LEU A 245 44.68 -4.29 88.16
N LYS A 246 46.02 -4.27 88.01
CA LYS A 246 46.82 -5.49 87.77
C LYS A 246 46.68 -6.52 88.89
N ASN A 247 46.71 -6.08 90.15
CA ASN A 247 46.53 -6.96 91.31
C ASN A 247 45.12 -7.54 91.36
N LYS A 248 44.10 -6.74 91.03
CA LYS A 248 42.71 -7.20 90.96
C LYS A 248 42.51 -8.27 89.88
N ILE A 249 43.08 -8.07 88.69
CA ILE A 249 43.08 -9.07 87.61
C ILE A 249 43.76 -10.38 88.08
N HIS A 250 44.91 -10.28 88.75
CA HIS A 250 45.62 -11.45 89.25
C HIS A 250 44.84 -12.23 90.32
N GLN A 251 44.08 -11.54 91.19
CA GLN A 251 43.23 -12.19 92.18
C GLN A 251 42.05 -12.92 91.54
N LEU A 252 41.45 -12.36 90.50
CA LEU A 252 40.35 -12.98 89.78
C LEU A 252 40.80 -14.23 89.01
N ASN A 253 42.01 -14.22 88.44
CA ASN A 253 42.59 -15.39 87.75
C ASN A 253 43.02 -16.53 88.69
N LYS A 254 43.05 -16.31 90.01
CA LYS A 254 43.48 -17.31 91.01
C LYS A 254 42.30 -18.10 91.60
N LYS A 255 41.07 -17.64 91.39
CA LYS A 255 39.84 -18.37 91.77
C LYS A 255 39.50 -19.40 90.71
#